data_AF-A0A3B9QLB5-F1
#
_entry.id   AF-A0A3B9QLB5-F1
#
_cell.length_a   1.000
_cell.length_b   1.000
_cell.length_c   1.000
_cell.angle_alpha   90.00
_cell.angle_beta   90.00
_cell.angle_gamma   90.00
#
_symmetry.space_group_name_H-M   'P 1'
#
loop_
_entity.id
_entity.type
_entity.pdbx_description
1 polymer ?
#
loop_
_entity_poly.entity_id
_entity_poly.type
_entity_poly.pdbx_seq_one_letter_code
_entity_poly.pdbx_strand_id
1 'polypeptide(L)'
;MVRISVVVPAHNEEEVLPACLAALRSQSISEFELIVVDSASTDRTGEVARAHGAQVVRVERPGLARARQAGFEAASGEIVATTDADSQPPPDWLARLGAALADPEVGGFKRGEAFYGDDETDIRLAFKLRRVGKVVFLPDLLVTTSMRKLSGPHGLRYLFHHIRNYFRLCWLSYGKV
;
A
#
# COMPACT_ATOMS: atom_id res chain seq x y z
N MET A 1 -19.95 -8.17 7.65
CA MET A 1 -18.79 -7.29 7.86
C MET A 1 -18.01 -7.24 6.57
N VAL A 2 -17.50 -6.06 6.18
CA VAL A 2 -16.70 -5.90 4.97
C VAL A 2 -15.38 -6.63 5.15
N ARG A 3 -15.03 -7.52 4.21
CA ARG A 3 -13.76 -8.28 4.27
C ARG A 3 -12.62 -7.49 3.67
N ILE A 4 -11.51 -7.36 4.41
CA ILE A 4 -10.33 -6.61 3.97
C ILE A 4 -9.17 -7.59 3.70
N SER A 5 -8.50 -7.41 2.56
CA SER A 5 -7.21 -8.01 2.24
C SER A 5 -6.12 -6.96 2.28
N VAL A 6 -5.01 -7.24 2.96
CA VAL A 6 -3.81 -6.40 2.99
C VAL A 6 -2.74 -7.04 2.13
N VAL A 7 -2.29 -6.33 1.10
CA VAL A 7 -1.25 -6.77 0.16
C VAL A 7 0.04 -5.99 0.40
N VAL A 8 1.10 -6.70 0.77
CA VAL A 8 2.44 -6.16 1.04
C VAL A 8 3.42 -6.70 0.00
N PRO A 9 3.76 -5.94 -1.07
CA PRO A 9 4.84 -6.31 -1.96
C PRO A 9 6.19 -6.19 -1.23
N ALA A 10 7.06 -7.19 -1.37
CA ALA A 10 8.36 -7.25 -0.70
C ALA A 10 9.44 -7.80 -1.65
N HIS A 11 10.63 -7.20 -1.66
CA HIS A 11 11.80 -7.69 -2.40
C HIS A 11 13.07 -7.44 -1.58
N ASN A 12 13.67 -8.49 -1.04
CA ASN A 12 14.87 -8.40 -0.19
C ASN A 12 14.68 -7.49 1.05
N GLU A 13 13.61 -7.76 1.81
CA GLU A 13 13.17 -6.98 2.96
C GLU A 13 13.21 -7.77 4.28
N GLU A 14 14.02 -8.84 4.38
CA GLU A 14 14.05 -9.72 5.56
C GLU A 14 14.29 -8.98 6.89
N GLU A 15 15.02 -7.86 6.85
CA GLU A 15 15.35 -7.05 8.02
C GLU A 15 14.22 -6.13 8.47
N VAL A 16 13.43 -5.57 7.54
CA VAL A 16 12.44 -4.52 7.83
C VAL A 16 11.01 -5.04 7.86
N LEU A 17 10.74 -6.11 7.10
CA LEU A 17 9.42 -6.72 7.01
C LEU A 17 8.81 -7.09 8.38
N PRO A 18 9.57 -7.61 9.38
CA PRO A 18 8.99 -7.92 10.70
C PRO A 18 8.28 -6.74 11.36
N ALA A 19 8.80 -5.52 11.23
CA ALA A 19 8.19 -4.33 11.82
C ALA A 19 6.87 -3.95 11.12
N CYS A 20 6.82 -4.06 9.79
CA CYS A 20 5.60 -3.87 9.02
C CYS A 20 4.52 -4.88 9.42
N LEU A 21 4.88 -6.17 9.47
CA LEU A 21 3.94 -7.23 9.83
C LEU A 21 3.46 -7.09 11.27
N ALA A 22 4.30 -6.65 12.21
CA ALA A 22 3.89 -6.35 13.57
C ALA A 22 2.89 -5.19 13.64
N ALA A 23 3.13 -4.09 12.91
CA ALA A 23 2.21 -2.96 12.83
C ALA A 23 0.84 -3.38 12.25
N LEU A 24 0.84 -4.23 11.22
CA LEU A 24 -0.38 -4.79 10.65
C LEU A 24 -1.11 -5.72 11.63
N ARG A 25 -0.42 -6.51 12.44
CA ARG A 25 -1.06 -7.33 13.48
C ARG A 25 -1.62 -6.51 14.64
N SER A 26 -1.12 -5.31 14.87
CA SER A 26 -1.64 -4.37 15.88
C SER A 26 -2.85 -3.53 15.43
N GLN A 27 -3.41 -3.82 14.26
CA GLN A 27 -4.59 -3.11 13.78
C GLN A 27 -5.80 -3.35 14.70
N SER A 28 -6.61 -2.31 14.86
CA SER A 28 -7.88 -2.33 15.59
C SER A 28 -8.90 -3.30 14.98
N ILE A 29 -8.78 -3.58 13.67
CA ILE A 29 -9.47 -4.69 13.01
C ILE A 29 -8.52 -5.90 13.02
N SER A 30 -8.89 -6.94 13.75
CA SER A 30 -8.09 -8.17 13.87
C SER A 30 -8.35 -9.17 12.73
N GLU A 31 -9.54 -9.16 12.13
CA GLU A 31 -9.93 -10.08 11.07
C GLU A 31 -9.69 -9.45 9.68
N PHE A 32 -8.53 -9.75 9.11
CA PHE A 32 -8.19 -9.40 7.72
C PHE A 32 -7.26 -10.45 7.12
N GLU A 33 -7.30 -10.58 5.79
CA GLU A 33 -6.38 -11.44 5.04
C GLU A 33 -5.04 -10.71 4.88
N LEU A 34 -3.93 -11.35 5.25
CA LEU A 34 -2.59 -10.76 5.10
C LEU A 34 -1.80 -11.52 4.04
N ILE A 35 -1.56 -10.85 2.91
CA ILE A 35 -0.81 -11.38 1.77
C ILE A 35 0.50 -10.62 1.64
N VAL A 36 1.61 -11.33 1.73
CA VAL A 36 2.93 -10.81 1.35
C VAL A 36 3.28 -11.36 -0.02
N VAL A 37 3.64 -10.46 -0.94
CA VAL A 37 4.06 -10.84 -2.28
C VAL A 37 5.59 -10.77 -2.38
N ASP A 38 6.24 -11.92 -2.32
CA ASP A 38 7.68 -12.07 -2.48
C ASP A 38 8.05 -11.89 -3.96
N SER A 39 8.63 -10.73 -4.27
CA SER A 39 8.96 -10.26 -5.61
C SER A 39 10.34 -10.72 -6.06
N ALA A 40 10.54 -12.05 -6.12
CA ALA A 40 11.81 -12.69 -6.46
C ALA A 40 12.95 -12.33 -5.52
N SER A 41 12.69 -12.32 -4.20
CA SER A 41 13.74 -12.12 -3.20
C SER A 41 14.77 -13.26 -3.25
N THR A 42 16.01 -12.89 -2.96
CA THR A 42 17.18 -13.78 -2.83
C THR A 42 17.60 -13.99 -1.37
N ASP A 43 16.96 -13.27 -0.45
CA ASP A 43 17.12 -13.39 0.99
C ASP A 43 15.96 -14.21 1.62
N ARG A 44 15.79 -14.14 2.95
CA ARG A 44 14.77 -14.88 3.69
C ARG A 44 13.42 -14.16 3.78
N THR A 45 13.16 -13.12 2.98
CA THR A 45 11.91 -12.33 3.01
C THR A 45 10.65 -13.21 3.03
N GLY A 46 10.58 -14.19 2.12
CA GLY A 46 9.43 -15.10 2.04
C GLY A 46 9.31 -16.06 3.23
N GLU A 47 10.40 -16.43 3.89
CA GLU A 47 10.37 -17.22 5.13
C GLU A 47 9.88 -16.39 6.30
N VAL A 48 10.42 -15.17 6.46
CA VAL A 48 10.01 -14.21 7.49
C VAL A 48 8.51 -13.93 7.37
N ALA A 49 8.00 -13.68 6.17
CA ALA A 49 6.57 -13.47 5.94
C ALA A 49 5.71 -14.65 6.43
N ARG A 50 6.09 -15.89 6.10
CA ARG A 50 5.36 -17.10 6.55
C ARG A 50 5.40 -17.25 8.06
N ALA A 51 6.55 -17.00 8.68
CA ALA A 51 6.72 -17.09 10.14
C ALA A 51 5.80 -16.11 10.91
N HIS A 52 5.44 -14.99 10.30
CA HIS A 52 4.49 -14.00 10.82
C HIS A 52 3.02 -14.30 10.44
N GLY A 53 2.75 -15.49 9.89
CA GLY A 53 1.40 -15.95 9.54
C GLY A 53 0.79 -15.24 8.33
N ALA A 54 1.61 -14.65 7.45
CA ALA A 54 1.13 -14.13 6.17
C ALA A 54 1.00 -15.26 5.14
N GLN A 55 0.01 -15.15 4.27
CA GLN A 55 0.00 -15.89 3.02
C GLN A 55 1.10 -15.32 2.12
N VAL A 56 1.99 -16.18 1.62
CA VAL A 56 3.07 -15.75 0.73
C VAL A 56 2.76 -16.13 -0.70
N VAL A 57 2.70 -15.13 -1.57
CA VAL A 57 2.61 -15.28 -3.02
C VAL A 57 3.98 -14.94 -3.59
N ARG A 58 4.60 -15.85 -4.34
CA ARG A 58 5.90 -15.59 -4.97
C ARG A 58 5.71 -15.24 -6.45
N VAL A 59 6.43 -14.22 -6.91
CA VAL A 59 6.60 -13.95 -8.34
C VAL A 59 8.06 -14.11 -8.73
N GLU A 60 8.32 -14.75 -9.88
CA GLU A 60 9.68 -15.14 -10.30
C GLU A 60 10.50 -14.00 -10.91
N ARG A 61 9.87 -12.85 -11.20
CA ARG A 61 10.55 -11.68 -11.75
C ARG A 61 10.30 -10.47 -10.85
N PRO A 62 11.33 -9.69 -10.49
CA PRO A 62 11.14 -8.53 -9.64
C PRO A 62 10.29 -7.45 -10.32
N GLY A 63 9.52 -6.72 -9.52
CA GLY A 63 8.81 -5.51 -9.94
C GLY A 63 7.56 -5.24 -9.12
N LEU A 64 7.45 -4.00 -8.60
CA LEU A 64 6.34 -3.56 -7.73
C LEU A 64 4.97 -3.76 -8.38
N ALA A 65 4.83 -3.35 -9.64
CA ALA A 65 3.63 -3.55 -10.45
C ALA A 65 3.17 -5.01 -10.48
N ARG A 66 4.10 -5.93 -10.76
CA ARG A 66 3.83 -7.37 -10.82
C ARG A 66 3.47 -7.93 -9.45
N ALA A 67 4.17 -7.49 -8.42
CA ALA A 67 3.92 -7.91 -7.05
C ALA A 67 2.50 -7.47 -6.60
N ARG A 68 2.14 -6.20 -6.82
CA ARG A 68 0.79 -5.68 -6.53
C ARG A 68 -0.28 -6.46 -7.30
N GLN A 69 -0.10 -6.68 -8.60
CA GLN A 69 -1.04 -7.46 -9.42
C GLN A 69 -1.25 -8.88 -8.88
N ALA A 70 -0.17 -9.62 -8.59
CA ALA A 70 -0.27 -10.97 -8.05
C ALA A 70 -0.96 -11.00 -6.67
N GLY A 71 -0.70 -9.99 -5.84
CA GLY A 71 -1.40 -9.82 -4.57
C GLY A 71 -2.89 -9.55 -4.74
N PHE A 72 -3.29 -8.72 -5.70
CA PHE A 72 -4.70 -8.44 -6.00
C PHE A 72 -5.43 -9.64 -6.61
N GLU A 73 -4.72 -10.49 -7.34
CA GLU A 73 -5.27 -11.75 -7.85
C GLU A 73 -5.49 -12.75 -6.72
N ALA A 74 -4.58 -12.81 -5.74
CA ALA A 74 -4.68 -13.68 -4.58
C ALA A 74 -5.70 -13.19 -3.53
N ALA A 75 -5.95 -11.88 -3.46
CA ALA A 75 -6.86 -11.27 -2.49
C ALA A 75 -8.32 -11.73 -2.66
N SER A 76 -8.96 -12.03 -1.55
CA SER A 76 -10.36 -12.49 -1.46
C SER A 76 -11.31 -11.46 -0.82
N GLY A 77 -10.77 -10.39 -0.25
CA GLY A 77 -11.50 -9.30 0.38
C GLY A 77 -12.25 -8.41 -0.62
N GLU A 78 -13.31 -7.77 -0.11
CA GLU A 78 -14.07 -6.75 -0.83
C GLU A 78 -13.29 -5.44 -0.94
N ILE A 79 -12.45 -5.17 0.07
CA ILE A 79 -11.49 -4.09 0.09
C ILE A 79 -10.09 -4.70 0.01
N VAL A 80 -9.26 -4.19 -0.91
CA VAL A 80 -7.84 -4.51 -0.94
C VAL A 80 -7.03 -3.28 -0.57
N ALA A 81 -6.40 -3.32 0.59
CA ALA A 81 -5.46 -2.32 1.07
C ALA A 81 -4.04 -2.74 0.71
N THR A 82 -3.17 -1.79 0.42
CA THR A 82 -1.76 -2.07 0.10
C THR A 82 -0.84 -1.12 0.86
N THR A 83 0.29 -1.66 1.33
CA THR A 83 1.34 -0.92 2.03
C THR A 83 2.69 -1.51 1.65
N ASP A 84 3.76 -0.70 1.71
CA ASP A 84 5.12 -1.19 1.45
C ASP A 84 5.63 -2.04 2.62
N ALA A 85 6.55 -2.98 2.34
CA ALA A 85 7.18 -3.85 3.34
C ALA A 85 8.04 -3.11 4.39
N ASP A 86 8.45 -1.86 4.10
CA ASP A 86 9.26 -1.01 4.96
C ASP A 86 8.44 0.07 5.71
N SER A 87 7.12 -0.10 5.74
CA SER A 87 6.16 0.86 6.28
C SER A 87 5.45 0.32 7.53
N GLN A 88 5.05 1.22 8.42
CA GLN A 88 4.33 0.89 9.66
C GLN A 88 2.99 1.65 9.70
N PRO A 89 1.89 1.05 9.20
CA PRO A 89 0.57 1.68 9.24
C PRO A 89 0.10 1.93 10.68
N PRO A 90 -0.59 3.06 10.97
CA PRO A 90 -1.11 3.35 12.30
C PRO A 90 -2.19 2.33 12.72
N PRO A 91 -2.43 2.09 14.03
CA PRO A 91 -3.34 1.03 14.51
C PRO A 91 -4.81 1.14 14.03
N ASP A 92 -5.25 2.32 13.58
CA ASP A 92 -6.60 2.58 13.08
C ASP A 92 -6.69 2.59 11.53
N TRP A 93 -5.60 2.22 10.84
CA TRP A 93 -5.49 2.29 9.37
C TRP A 93 -6.61 1.53 8.65
N LEU A 94 -6.84 0.26 9.00
CA LEU A 94 -7.89 -0.56 8.37
C LEU A 94 -9.30 -0.06 8.70
N ALA A 95 -9.53 0.39 9.93
CA ALA A 95 -10.83 0.94 10.35
C ALA A 95 -11.18 2.21 9.57
N ARG A 96 -10.21 3.10 9.38
CA ARG A 96 -10.35 4.31 8.57
C ARG A 96 -10.63 4.00 7.11
N LEU A 97 -9.95 3.03 6.52
CA LEU A 97 -10.21 2.58 5.14
C LEU A 97 -11.62 2.02 4.98
N GLY A 98 -12.05 1.15 5.90
CA GLY A 98 -13.40 0.59 5.90
C GLY A 98 -14.48 1.67 6.04
N ALA A 99 -14.29 2.65 6.92
CA ALA A 99 -15.21 3.76 7.10
C ALA A 99 -15.28 4.67 5.85
N ALA A 100 -14.15 4.96 5.22
CA ALA A 100 -14.11 5.79 4.01
C ALA A 100 -14.81 5.12 2.82
N LEU A 101 -14.65 3.80 2.66
CA LEU A 101 -15.29 3.03 1.59
C LEU A 101 -16.74 2.64 1.88
N ALA A 102 -17.27 2.98 3.06
CA ALA A 102 -18.70 2.88 3.36
C ALA A 102 -19.51 4.03 2.74
N ASP A 103 -18.87 5.14 2.36
CA ASP A 103 -19.50 6.20 1.57
C ASP A 103 -19.68 5.68 0.12
N PRO A 104 -20.93 5.51 -0.37
CA PRO A 104 -21.21 4.97 -1.71
C PRO A 104 -20.70 5.88 -2.84
N GLU A 105 -20.35 7.13 -2.54
CA GLU A 105 -19.70 8.02 -3.50
C GLU A 105 -18.19 7.77 -3.61
N VAL A 106 -17.56 7.11 -2.65
CA VAL A 106 -16.11 6.86 -2.63
C VAL A 106 -15.80 5.58 -3.40
N GLY A 107 -15.17 5.73 -4.56
CA GLY A 107 -14.77 4.60 -5.41
C GLY A 107 -13.39 4.05 -5.05
N GLY A 108 -13.23 2.72 -5.21
CA GLY A 108 -11.93 2.02 -5.25
C GLY A 108 -11.53 1.61 -6.68
N PHE A 109 -10.46 0.84 -6.82
CA PHE A 109 -10.05 0.25 -8.11
C PHE A 109 -10.97 -0.91 -8.51
N LYS A 110 -11.24 -1.06 -9.81
CA LYS A 110 -11.83 -2.30 -10.34
C LYS A 110 -10.74 -3.37 -10.46
N ARG A 111 -10.98 -4.55 -9.87
CA ARG A 111 -10.08 -5.72 -10.01
C ARG A 111 -9.82 -6.00 -11.49
N GLY A 112 -8.55 -6.00 -11.92
CA GLY A 112 -8.14 -6.35 -13.29
C GLY A 112 -7.61 -5.21 -14.17
N GLU A 113 -7.61 -3.94 -13.73
CA GLU A 113 -6.85 -2.89 -14.42
C GLU A 113 -5.36 -3.01 -14.07
N ALA A 114 -4.58 -3.53 -15.02
CA ALA A 114 -3.17 -3.83 -14.81
C ALA A 114 -2.36 -2.57 -14.42
N PHE A 115 -1.73 -2.62 -13.25
CA PHE A 115 -0.81 -1.59 -12.77
C PHE A 115 0.49 -1.67 -13.57
N TYR A 116 0.61 -0.93 -14.67
CA TYR A 116 1.88 -0.74 -15.37
C TYR A 116 2.37 0.71 -15.20
N GLY A 117 3.48 0.91 -14.48
CA GLY A 117 4.22 2.19 -14.50
C GLY A 117 4.99 2.52 -13.21
N ASP A 118 6.28 2.84 -13.38
CA ASP A 118 7.24 3.28 -12.37
C ASP A 118 6.82 4.59 -11.66
N ASP A 119 7.00 4.60 -10.34
CA ASP A 119 7.38 5.70 -9.42
C ASP A 119 6.57 7.01 -9.34
N GLU A 120 5.47 7.19 -10.07
CA GLU A 120 4.59 8.38 -9.93
C GLU A 120 3.09 8.05 -9.84
N THR A 121 2.77 6.78 -9.62
CA THR A 121 1.50 6.20 -10.01
C THR A 121 0.36 6.61 -9.09
N ASP A 122 0.48 6.55 -7.76
CA ASP A 122 -0.69 6.66 -6.88
C ASP A 122 -1.42 8.02 -6.99
N ILE A 123 -0.68 9.14 -7.06
CA ILE A 123 -1.28 10.48 -7.21
C ILE A 123 -1.75 10.74 -8.63
N ARG A 124 -0.92 10.49 -9.65
CA ARG A 124 -1.34 10.69 -11.05
C ARG A 124 -2.52 9.79 -11.42
N LEU A 125 -2.58 8.59 -10.87
CA LEU A 125 -3.68 7.65 -11.02
C LEU A 125 -4.94 8.16 -10.34
N ALA A 126 -4.83 8.67 -9.10
CA ALA A 126 -5.94 9.30 -8.42
C ALA A 126 -6.49 10.53 -9.19
N PHE A 127 -5.63 11.32 -9.85
CA PHE A 127 -6.06 12.37 -10.78
C PHE A 127 -6.82 11.83 -12.00
N LYS A 128 -6.40 10.70 -12.57
CA LYS A 128 -7.11 10.04 -13.68
C LYS A 128 -8.47 9.50 -13.23
N LEU A 129 -8.54 8.87 -12.05
CA LEU A 129 -9.75 8.29 -11.48
C LEU A 129 -10.83 9.33 -11.12
N ARG A 130 -10.44 10.58 -10.87
CA ARG A 130 -11.39 11.69 -10.65
C ARG A 130 -12.35 11.91 -11.82
N ARG A 131 -12.00 11.43 -13.01
CA ARG A 131 -12.88 11.48 -14.20
C ARG A 131 -13.98 10.41 -14.17
N VAL A 132 -13.82 9.40 -13.33
CA VAL A 132 -14.71 8.23 -13.22
C VAL A 132 -15.58 8.30 -11.97
N GLY A 133 -15.07 8.85 -10.87
CA GLY A 133 -15.81 9.00 -9.61
C GLY A 133 -15.14 9.92 -8.60
N LYS A 134 -15.73 10.07 -7.41
CA LYS A 134 -15.16 10.85 -6.30
C LYS A 134 -13.99 10.06 -5.69
N VAL A 135 -12.83 10.71 -5.67
CA VAL A 135 -11.59 10.19 -5.09
C VAL A 135 -11.35 10.93 -3.79
N VAL A 136 -11.28 10.19 -2.69
CA VAL A 136 -10.96 10.74 -1.37
C VAL A 136 -9.52 10.41 -1.03
N PHE A 137 -8.76 11.45 -0.71
CA PHE A 137 -7.45 11.28 -0.09
C PHE A 137 -7.59 11.53 1.39
N LEU A 138 -7.01 10.64 2.19
CA LEU A 138 -6.95 10.74 3.64
C LEU A 138 -5.53 11.21 4.00
N PRO A 139 -5.22 12.52 3.95
CA PRO A 139 -3.88 13.04 4.19
C PRO A 139 -3.38 12.77 5.61
N ASP A 140 -4.29 12.61 6.56
CA ASP A 140 -3.96 12.26 7.96
C ASP A 140 -3.51 10.80 8.11
N LEU A 141 -3.60 9.99 7.06
CA LEU A 141 -3.10 8.62 7.00
C LEU A 141 -1.60 8.62 6.67
N LEU A 142 -0.81 9.42 7.40
CA LEU A 142 0.63 9.45 7.23
C LEU A 142 1.21 8.11 7.68
N VAL A 143 1.72 7.35 6.73
CA VAL A 143 2.46 6.11 7.00
C VAL A 143 3.95 6.48 7.09
N THR A 144 4.59 6.13 8.20
CA THR A 144 6.02 6.33 8.35
C THR A 144 6.76 5.36 7.43
N THR A 145 7.73 5.88 6.67
CA THR A 145 8.55 5.10 5.74
C THR A 145 9.99 5.02 6.24
N SER A 146 10.73 4.01 5.79
CA SER A 146 12.14 3.84 6.14
C SER A 146 13.03 5.03 5.77
N MET A 147 13.93 5.40 6.67
CA MET A 147 14.99 6.40 6.46
C MET A 147 15.95 6.01 5.32
N ARG A 148 15.98 4.73 4.93
CA ARG A 148 16.78 4.24 3.80
C ARG A 148 16.40 4.95 2.49
N LYS A 149 15.12 5.31 2.28
CA LYS A 149 14.66 6.06 1.09
C LYS A 149 15.22 7.49 1.02
N LEU A 150 15.62 8.05 2.17
CA LEU A 150 16.29 9.35 2.26
C LEU A 150 17.83 9.24 2.23
N SER A 151 18.36 8.02 2.30
CA SER A 151 19.79 7.74 2.34
C SER A 151 20.33 7.58 0.92
N GLY A 152 21.31 8.40 0.52
CA GLY A 152 21.99 8.32 -0.79
C GLY A 152 21.77 9.52 -1.70
N PRO A 153 22.35 9.51 -2.92
CA PRO A 153 22.45 10.68 -3.81
C PRO A 153 21.09 11.18 -4.35
N HIS A 154 20.02 10.41 -4.18
CA HIS A 154 18.67 10.77 -4.61
C HIS A 154 17.71 11.12 -3.47
N GLY A 155 18.15 11.08 -2.21
CA GLY A 155 17.29 11.30 -1.03
C GLY A 155 16.62 12.67 -0.99
N LEU A 156 17.35 13.73 -1.35
CA LEU A 156 16.78 15.09 -1.48
C LEU A 156 15.72 15.15 -2.59
N ARG A 157 15.95 14.48 -3.73
CA ARG A 157 14.97 14.43 -4.83
C ARG A 157 13.71 13.69 -4.40
N TYR A 158 13.87 12.59 -3.65
CA TYR A 158 12.76 11.85 -3.04
C TYR A 158 11.97 12.74 -2.07
N LEU A 159 12.65 13.45 -1.15
CA LEU A 159 12.00 14.36 -0.21
C LEU A 159 11.20 15.47 -0.92
N PHE A 160 11.81 16.18 -1.88
CA PHE A 160 11.12 17.22 -2.65
C PHE A 160 9.93 16.67 -3.44
N HIS A 161 10.08 15.49 -4.01
CA HIS A 161 8.99 14.79 -4.70
C HIS A 161 7.79 14.56 -3.77
N HIS A 162 8.03 14.04 -2.57
CA HIS A 162 6.98 13.76 -1.59
C HIS A 162 6.37 15.03 -0.96
N ILE A 163 7.15 16.07 -0.70
CA ILE A 163 6.62 17.38 -0.26
C ILE A 163 5.69 17.96 -1.34
N ARG A 164 6.12 17.97 -2.61
CA ARG A 164 5.29 18.43 -3.73
C ARG A 164 3.98 17.63 -3.83
N ASN A 165 4.07 16.33 -3.64
CA ASN A 165 2.92 15.42 -3.64
C ASN A 165 1.98 15.68 -2.47
N TYR A 166 2.49 15.91 -1.25
CA TYR A 166 1.69 16.29 -0.08
C TYR A 166 0.89 17.58 -0.33
N PHE A 167 1.51 18.63 -0.86
CA PHE A 167 0.77 19.86 -1.18
C PHE A 167 -0.29 19.66 -2.28
N ARG A 168 0.00 18.82 -3.29
CA ARG A 168 -1.00 18.44 -4.30
C ARG A 168 -2.17 17.69 -3.68
N LEU A 169 -1.91 16.78 -2.75
CA LEU A 169 -2.93 16.02 -2.01
C LEU A 169 -3.78 16.95 -1.13
N CYS A 170 -3.17 17.83 -0.35
CA CYS A 170 -3.89 18.79 0.48
C CYS A 170 -4.77 19.72 -0.37
N TRP A 171 -4.26 20.22 -1.50
CA TRP A 171 -5.08 20.98 -2.44
C TRP A 171 -6.25 20.13 -3.00
N LEU A 172 -6.04 18.85 -3.28
CA LEU A 172 -7.11 17.98 -3.74
C LEU A 172 -8.17 17.67 -2.67
N SER A 173 -7.76 17.42 -1.43
CA SER A 173 -8.65 17.12 -0.31
C SER A 173 -9.43 18.34 0.18
N TYR A 174 -8.84 19.54 0.12
CA TYR A 174 -9.41 20.75 0.71
C TYR A 174 -9.78 21.85 -0.30
N GLY A 175 -9.47 21.68 -1.58
CA GLY A 175 -9.55 22.73 -2.60
C GLY A 175 -10.81 22.75 -3.47
N LYS A 176 -11.91 22.13 -3.03
CA LYS A 176 -13.23 22.40 -3.60
C LYS A 176 -14.23 22.69 -2.48
N VAL A 177 -14.34 23.98 -2.16
CA VAL A 177 -15.64 24.63 -1.97
C VAL A 177 -16.18 24.95 -3.36
#